data_AF-A0A3M2KRX3-F1
#
_entry.id   AF-A0A3M2KRX3-F1
#
_cell.length_a   1.000
_cell.length_b   1.000
_cell.length_c   1.000
_cell.angle_alpha   90.00
_cell.angle_beta   90.00
_cell.angle_gamma   90.00
#
_symmetry.space_group_name_H-M   'P 1'
#
loop_
_entity.id
_entity.type
_entity.pdbx_description
1 polymer ?
#
loop_
_entity_poly.entity_id
_entity_poly.type
_entity_poly.pdbx_seq_one_letter_code
_entity_poly.pdbx_strand_id
1 'polypeptide(L)'
;MDHRDQSISRRSMLVGGTAIALGALTQAPRVPAFAPAAPSAPADREQRADLAERAIVARYVRPLWGHPRKRLGTMVWPASVYDRLFLRWNYWWQAHLLDCAVDAAYRERTPERVDRVVAVARGIHTRNLTGWTNRYYDDMAWLILAIERAERLLGVQLGTAVGDLKSALIGGISPVVGAVPWRHGDDFFNTPAIGPTGIAMTRLGELSRAGQLADFLRTRLCDADSGLTLDGVHEPGGLLNRTTHTYCQGVTIGLETELATRTGGSGHHFRVSELVAATEDRLTESGVIAGAAADDSGLFMGILARYLAEAALALGDVIAADIVHTSARAAWEHRGEVDGLPLFGMDWTRPVVADPRTVVRHTASAADRRPNLSCDLSVQLSAWMLLEADYQLIAAGL
;
A
#
# COMPACT_ATOMS: atom_id res chain seq x y z
N MET A 1 27.94 -6.81 -17.41
CA MET A 1 28.33 -5.43 -17.02
C MET A 1 27.07 -4.59 -17.15
N ASP A 2 26.04 -4.87 -16.34
CA ASP A 2 25.81 -4.40 -14.98
C ASP A 2 25.85 -2.86 -14.87
N HIS A 3 24.78 -2.23 -15.38
CA HIS A 3 24.44 -0.84 -15.07
C HIS A 3 23.17 -0.86 -14.21
N ARG A 4 23.38 -0.71 -12.90
CA ARG A 4 22.36 -0.42 -11.90
C ARG A 4 21.98 1.06 -12.04
N ASP A 5 20.77 1.34 -12.49
CA ASP A 5 20.19 2.68 -12.38
C ASP A 5 19.73 2.93 -10.94
N GLN A 6 20.59 3.59 -10.16
CA GLN A 6 20.25 4.24 -8.91
C GLN A 6 19.92 5.70 -9.19
N SER A 7 18.65 6.05 -9.29
CA SER A 7 18.24 7.45 -9.18
C SER A 7 16.86 7.62 -8.53
N ILE A 8 16.74 7.21 -7.27
CA ILE A 8 15.72 7.75 -6.38
C ILE A 8 16.38 8.87 -5.56
N SER A 9 16.10 10.09 -6.00
CA SER A 9 16.67 11.35 -5.50
C SER A 9 16.34 11.57 -4.02
N ARG A 10 17.31 11.30 -3.13
CA ARG A 10 17.34 11.84 -1.76
C ARG A 10 17.59 13.34 -1.81
N ARG A 11 16.60 14.15 -1.40
CA ARG A 11 16.81 15.59 -1.17
C ARG A 11 17.15 15.85 0.30
N SER A 12 18.43 16.14 0.55
CA SER A 12 18.89 16.82 1.76
C SER A 12 18.69 18.32 1.58
N MET A 13 17.96 18.97 2.48
CA MET A 13 18.04 20.42 2.65
C MET A 13 18.84 20.74 3.92
N LEU A 14 19.90 21.54 3.77
CA LEU A 14 20.58 22.19 4.88
C LEU A 14 19.62 23.19 5.51
N VAL A 15 19.36 23.04 6.81
CA VAL A 15 18.77 24.09 7.64
C VAL A 15 19.88 24.61 8.56
N GLY A 16 20.36 25.81 8.27
CA GLY A 16 21.15 26.59 9.23
C GLY A 16 20.21 27.11 10.32
N GLY A 17 20.45 26.70 11.57
CA GLY A 17 19.67 27.12 12.72
C GLY A 17 20.59 27.38 13.92
N THR A 18 20.58 28.62 14.39
CA THR A 18 21.18 29.09 15.63
C THR A 18 20.57 28.35 16.84
N ALA A 19 21.43 27.83 17.70
CA ALA A 19 21.03 27.06 18.88
C ALA A 19 20.45 27.97 19.98
N ILE A 20 19.21 27.69 20.39
CA ILE A 20 18.68 28.12 21.70
C ILE A 20 18.51 26.84 22.53
N ALA A 21 19.32 26.72 23.58
CA ALA A 21 19.27 25.59 24.50
C ALA A 21 18.09 25.76 25.46
N LEU A 22 17.03 24.96 25.28
CA LEU A 22 16.07 24.67 26.35
C LEU A 22 16.42 23.30 26.94
N GLY A 23 16.89 23.31 28.19
CA GLY A 23 17.10 22.11 29.00
C GLY A 23 15.76 21.51 29.41
N ALA A 24 15.37 20.42 28.76
CA ALA A 24 14.34 19.51 29.26
C ALA A 24 15.02 18.23 29.73
N LEU A 25 14.78 17.86 31.00
CA LEU A 25 15.18 16.59 31.59
C LEU A 25 14.61 15.45 30.75
N THR A 26 15.43 14.84 29.91
CA THR A 26 15.07 13.68 29.09
C THR A 26 15.17 12.43 29.94
N GLN A 27 14.04 11.80 30.21
CA GLN A 27 14.04 10.39 30.61
C GLN A 27 14.76 9.59 29.53
N ALA A 28 15.69 8.73 29.93
CA ALA A 28 16.40 7.86 29.00
C ALA A 28 15.38 7.04 28.18
N PRO A 29 15.52 6.97 26.84
CA PRO A 29 14.60 6.19 26.02
C PRO A 29 14.65 4.73 26.47
N ARG A 30 13.48 4.19 26.83
CA ARG A 30 13.29 2.78 27.15
C ARG A 30 13.64 1.98 25.90
N VAL A 31 14.66 1.12 25.96
CA VAL A 31 15.00 0.21 24.87
C VAL A 31 13.84 -0.79 24.74
N PRO A 32 13.15 -0.86 23.60
CA PRO A 32 12.05 -1.81 23.42
C PRO A 32 12.57 -3.24 23.55
N ALA A 33 11.80 -4.12 24.21
CA ALA A 33 12.19 -5.51 24.32
C ALA A 33 11.84 -6.23 23.01
N PHE A 34 12.87 -6.67 22.29
CA PHE A 34 12.73 -7.45 21.06
C PHE A 34 12.87 -8.94 21.35
N ALA A 35 11.95 -9.73 20.81
CA ALA A 35 12.04 -11.18 20.81
C ALA A 35 11.59 -11.73 19.44
N PRO A 36 12.15 -12.86 18.98
CA PRO A 36 11.45 -13.67 17.99
C PRO A 36 10.08 -14.04 18.57
N ALA A 37 9.01 -13.94 17.77
CA ALA A 37 7.69 -14.34 18.25
C ALA A 37 7.75 -15.83 18.66
N ALA A 38 7.32 -16.13 19.89
CA ALA A 38 7.18 -17.51 20.32
C ALA A 38 6.10 -18.21 19.47
N PRO A 39 6.18 -19.53 19.24
CA PRO A 39 5.08 -20.27 18.66
C PRO A 39 3.87 -20.17 19.60
N SER A 40 2.93 -19.28 19.28
CA SER A 40 1.67 -19.15 19.99
C SER A 40 0.70 -20.22 19.49
N ALA A 41 -0.32 -20.57 20.29
CA ALA A 41 -1.51 -21.24 19.78
C ALA A 41 -2.00 -20.53 18.50
N PRO A 42 -2.62 -21.25 17.54
CA PRO A 42 -3.04 -20.64 16.28
C PRO A 42 -3.97 -19.48 16.59
N ALA A 43 -3.42 -18.26 16.54
CA ALA A 43 -4.19 -17.04 16.68
C ALA A 43 -5.22 -17.07 15.55
N ASP A 44 -6.48 -16.89 15.91
CA ASP A 44 -7.56 -16.78 14.96
C ASP A 44 -7.23 -15.68 13.95
N ARG A 45 -7.61 -15.84 12.68
CA ARG A 45 -7.21 -14.92 11.60
C ARG A 45 -7.71 -13.49 11.87
N GLU A 46 -8.90 -13.39 12.48
CA GLU A 46 -9.42 -12.12 13.01
C GLU A 46 -8.46 -11.49 14.02
N GLN A 47 -7.97 -12.29 14.97
CA GLN A 47 -7.03 -11.84 15.99
C GLN A 47 -5.70 -11.37 15.37
N ARG A 48 -5.24 -12.00 14.29
CA ARG A 48 -4.02 -11.57 13.58
C ARG A 48 -4.19 -10.18 12.97
N ALA A 49 -5.31 -9.95 12.28
CA ALA A 49 -5.66 -8.65 11.72
C ALA A 49 -5.78 -7.57 12.81
N ASP A 50 -6.45 -7.88 13.93
CA ASP A 50 -6.57 -6.97 15.07
C ASP A 50 -5.22 -6.65 15.75
N LEU A 51 -4.33 -7.64 15.89
CA LEU A 51 -2.98 -7.42 16.42
C LEU A 51 -2.12 -6.55 15.49
N ALA A 52 -2.24 -6.72 14.17
CA ALA A 52 -1.56 -5.87 13.19
C ALA A 52 -2.08 -4.42 13.26
N GLU A 53 -3.39 -4.23 13.29
CA GLU A 53 -4.03 -2.93 13.51
C GLU A 53 -3.48 -2.24 14.77
N ARG A 54 -3.53 -2.94 15.92
CA ARG A 54 -3.06 -2.39 17.20
C ARG A 54 -1.59 -2.00 17.15
N ALA A 55 -0.73 -2.84 16.56
CA ALA A 55 0.68 -2.56 16.38
C ALA A 55 0.91 -1.26 15.60
N ILE A 56 0.22 -1.09 14.48
CA ILE A 56 0.43 0.05 13.57
C ILE A 56 -0.14 1.34 14.16
N VAL A 57 -1.33 1.26 14.75
CA VAL A 57 -1.97 2.41 15.42
C VAL A 57 -1.13 2.88 16.60
N ALA A 58 -0.64 1.96 17.43
CA ALA A 58 0.19 2.29 18.58
C ALA A 58 1.54 2.91 18.16
N ARG A 59 2.18 2.40 17.10
CA ARG A 59 3.54 2.80 16.73
C ARG A 59 3.64 4.00 15.79
N TYR A 60 2.70 4.13 14.85
CA TYR A 60 2.83 5.08 13.73
C TYR A 60 1.79 6.20 13.76
N VAL A 61 0.56 5.94 14.21
CA VAL A 61 -0.52 6.93 14.11
C VAL A 61 -0.40 7.99 15.20
N ARG A 62 -0.24 9.26 14.81
CA ARG A 62 -0.06 10.40 15.73
C ARG A 62 -1.00 11.55 15.40
N PRO A 63 -1.37 12.39 16.39
CA PRO A 63 -2.10 13.63 16.13
C PRO A 63 -1.29 14.56 15.24
N LEU A 64 -1.92 15.11 14.20
CA LEU A 64 -1.32 16.13 13.35
C LEU A 64 -1.33 17.47 14.10
N TRP A 65 -0.14 17.99 14.41
CA TRP A 65 0.06 19.30 15.06
C TRP A 65 -0.77 19.48 16.35
N GLY A 66 -0.88 18.42 17.15
CA GLY A 66 -1.61 18.43 18.43
C GLY A 66 -3.13 18.34 18.31
N HIS A 67 -3.70 18.22 17.11
CA HIS A 67 -5.14 18.19 16.92
C HIS A 67 -5.70 16.75 16.98
N PRO A 68 -6.44 16.34 18.02
CA PRO A 68 -6.81 14.93 18.23
C PRO A 68 -7.72 14.34 17.14
N ARG A 69 -8.53 15.19 16.49
CA ARG A 69 -9.43 14.80 15.37
C ARG A 69 -8.75 14.80 13.99
N LYS A 70 -7.42 14.97 13.94
CA LYS A 70 -6.61 14.93 12.72
C LYS A 70 -5.42 14.04 13.00
N ARG A 71 -5.27 12.94 12.30
CA ARG A 71 -4.21 11.97 12.55
C ARG A 71 -3.50 11.64 11.26
N LEU A 72 -2.22 11.31 11.36
CA LEU A 72 -1.40 10.79 10.27
C LEU A 72 -0.48 9.70 10.82
N GLY A 73 -0.04 8.79 9.95
CA GLY A 73 1.02 7.84 10.23
C GLY A 73 2.39 8.46 10.02
N THR A 74 3.27 8.36 11.01
CA THR A 74 4.70 8.66 10.82
C THR A 74 5.29 7.66 9.83
N MET A 75 6.30 8.06 9.05
CA MET A 75 6.85 7.18 8.01
C MET A 75 7.69 6.02 8.58
N VAL A 76 8.24 6.19 9.78
CA VAL A 76 9.11 5.19 10.42
C VAL A 76 8.80 5.09 11.91
N TRP A 77 9.20 3.97 12.51
CA TRP A 77 9.15 3.75 13.97
C TRP A 77 10.49 3.21 14.50
N PRO A 78 10.95 3.58 15.71
CA PRO A 78 10.50 4.71 16.51
C PRO A 78 10.64 6.05 15.78
N ALA A 79 9.58 6.86 15.80
CA ALA A 79 9.56 8.16 15.12
C ALA A 79 10.39 9.18 15.91
N SER A 80 11.22 9.97 15.23
CA SER A 80 11.89 11.13 15.84
C SER A 80 10.88 12.26 16.13
N VAL A 81 11.32 13.33 16.83
CA VAL A 81 10.50 14.53 17.04
C VAL A 81 10.10 15.15 15.69
N TYR A 82 11.02 15.20 14.72
CA TYR A 82 10.77 15.77 13.40
C TYR A 82 9.74 14.97 12.60
N ASP A 83 9.76 13.64 12.73
CA ASP A 83 8.78 12.77 12.08
C ASP A 83 7.39 12.96 12.71
N ARG A 84 7.30 13.15 14.03
CA ARG A 84 6.03 13.44 14.74
C ARG A 84 5.48 14.84 14.45
N LEU A 85 6.33 15.79 14.05
CA LEU A 85 5.90 17.10 13.56
C LEU A 85 5.43 17.08 12.10
N PHE A 86 5.54 15.93 11.42
CA PHE A 86 5.18 15.76 10.02
C PHE A 86 5.86 16.78 9.08
N LEU A 87 7.12 17.13 9.38
CA LEU A 87 7.95 17.92 8.46
C LEU A 87 8.16 17.16 7.15
N ARG A 88 8.28 15.84 7.25
CA ARG A 88 8.22 14.90 6.12
C ARG A 88 6.99 14.01 6.31
N TRP A 89 6.31 13.74 5.20
CA TRP A 89 5.18 12.84 5.12
C TRP A 89 5.07 12.32 3.70
N ASN A 90 4.40 11.20 3.51
CA ASN A 90 4.19 10.58 2.20
C ASN A 90 2.67 10.43 1.99
N TYR A 91 2.12 11.14 1.00
CA TYR A 91 0.69 11.23 0.74
C TYR A 91 0.06 9.85 0.47
N TRP A 92 0.64 9.06 -0.44
CA TRP A 92 0.05 7.78 -0.81
C TRP A 92 0.18 6.70 0.28
N TRP A 93 1.22 6.77 1.12
CA TRP A 93 1.28 5.92 2.32
C TRP A 93 0.13 6.24 3.29
N GLN A 94 -0.29 7.50 3.38
CA GLN A 94 -1.46 7.85 4.19
C GLN A 94 -2.76 7.37 3.54
N ALA A 95 -2.86 7.36 2.21
CA ALA A 95 -4.00 6.77 1.51
C ALA A 95 -4.13 5.27 1.86
N HIS A 96 -3.04 4.51 1.85
CA HIS A 96 -3.08 3.10 2.27
C HIS A 96 -3.30 2.90 3.78
N LEU A 97 -2.81 3.82 4.63
CA LEU A 97 -3.17 3.82 6.06
C LEU A 97 -4.67 4.03 6.26
N LEU A 98 -5.27 4.96 5.51
CA LEU A 98 -6.71 5.18 5.51
C LEU A 98 -7.44 3.92 5.04
N ASP A 99 -6.95 3.28 3.98
CA ASP A 99 -7.52 2.08 3.39
C ASP A 99 -7.49 0.88 4.35
N CYS A 100 -6.38 0.67 5.08
CA CYS A 100 -6.29 -0.36 6.13
C CYS A 100 -7.19 -0.02 7.33
N ALA A 101 -7.32 1.26 7.67
CA ALA A 101 -8.25 1.69 8.72
C ALA A 101 -9.72 1.43 8.33
N VAL A 102 -10.05 1.52 7.03
CA VAL A 102 -11.36 1.14 6.49
C VAL A 102 -11.56 -0.37 6.59
N ASP A 103 -10.55 -1.20 6.25
CA ASP A 103 -10.63 -2.65 6.43
C ASP A 103 -10.98 -3.03 7.87
N ALA A 104 -10.23 -2.51 8.85
CA ALA A 104 -10.48 -2.81 10.25
C ALA A 104 -11.86 -2.35 10.73
N ALA A 105 -12.32 -1.17 10.28
CA ALA A 105 -13.64 -0.64 10.63
C ALA A 105 -14.79 -1.42 9.95
N TYR A 106 -14.51 -2.06 8.82
CA TYR A 106 -15.45 -2.93 8.12
C TYR A 106 -15.51 -4.32 8.75
N ARG A 107 -14.35 -4.88 9.13
CA ARG A 107 -14.24 -6.15 9.88
C ARG A 107 -15.04 -6.10 11.17
N GLU A 108 -14.82 -5.07 11.99
CA GLU A 108 -15.60 -4.86 13.21
C GLU A 108 -15.79 -3.36 13.45
N ARG A 109 -17.05 -2.93 13.40
CA ARG A 109 -17.43 -1.53 13.44
C ARG A 109 -17.51 -1.01 14.88
N THR A 110 -16.49 -0.28 15.32
CA THR A 110 -16.48 0.46 16.60
C THR A 110 -16.41 1.98 16.39
N PRO A 111 -16.90 2.80 17.34
CA PRO A 111 -16.75 4.25 17.28
C PRO A 111 -15.30 4.70 17.09
N GLU A 112 -14.35 4.06 17.78
CA GLU A 112 -12.92 4.39 17.71
C GLU A 112 -12.33 4.14 16.32
N ARG A 113 -12.72 3.05 15.66
CA ARG A 113 -12.25 2.72 14.30
C ARG A 113 -12.84 3.68 13.26
N VAL A 114 -14.13 4.00 13.36
CA VAL A 114 -14.78 4.99 12.47
C VAL A 114 -14.18 6.38 12.67
N ASP A 115 -13.97 6.80 13.92
CA ASP A 115 -13.32 8.08 14.24
C ASP A 115 -11.88 8.14 13.71
N ARG A 116 -11.16 7.01 13.71
CA ARG A 116 -9.81 6.93 13.13
C ARG A 116 -9.83 7.12 11.62
N VAL A 117 -10.77 6.50 10.90
CA VAL A 117 -10.95 6.71 9.44
C VAL A 117 -11.15 8.21 9.15
N VAL A 118 -12.09 8.84 9.85
CA VAL A 118 -12.36 10.28 9.71
C VAL A 118 -11.15 11.14 10.06
N ALA A 119 -10.44 10.82 11.15
CA ALA A 119 -9.30 11.58 11.61
C ALA A 119 -8.10 11.48 10.64
N VAL A 120 -7.86 10.31 10.05
CA VAL A 120 -6.81 10.12 9.04
C VAL A 120 -7.14 10.91 7.78
N ALA A 121 -8.36 10.79 7.25
CA ALA A 121 -8.78 11.55 6.07
C ALA A 121 -8.65 13.07 6.28
N ARG A 122 -9.09 13.58 7.43
CA ARG A 122 -8.93 15.01 7.80
C ARG A 122 -7.46 15.41 7.95
N GLY A 123 -6.62 14.50 8.44
CA GLY A 123 -5.17 14.70 8.54
C GLY A 123 -4.54 14.87 7.17
N ILE A 124 -4.88 13.99 6.21
CA ILE A 124 -4.40 14.05 4.82
C ILE A 124 -4.79 15.38 4.18
N HIS A 125 -6.08 15.72 4.20
CA HIS A 125 -6.59 16.96 3.63
C HIS A 125 -5.92 18.21 4.25
N THR A 126 -5.75 18.22 5.57
CA THR A 126 -5.10 19.35 6.26
C THR A 126 -3.63 19.47 5.91
N ARG A 127 -2.89 18.36 5.85
CA ARG A 127 -1.43 18.38 5.65
C ARG A 127 -1.03 18.63 4.19
N ASN A 128 -1.90 18.28 3.24
CA ASN A 128 -1.65 18.45 1.81
C ASN A 128 -1.73 19.91 1.33
N LEU A 129 -2.36 20.80 2.11
CA LEU A 129 -2.55 22.25 1.86
C LEU A 129 -3.35 22.62 0.59
N THR A 130 -3.20 21.86 -0.49
CA THR A 130 -3.93 21.96 -1.77
C THR A 130 -5.30 21.27 -1.73
N GLY A 131 -5.71 20.79 -0.55
CA GLY A 131 -6.96 20.04 -0.36
C GLY A 131 -6.77 18.56 -0.66
N TRP A 132 -7.67 17.98 -1.45
CA TRP A 132 -7.61 16.55 -1.80
C TRP A 132 -6.67 16.26 -2.96
N THR A 133 -6.48 17.18 -3.90
CA THR A 133 -5.70 16.93 -5.12
C THR A 133 -4.20 17.16 -4.90
N ASN A 134 -3.36 16.52 -5.71
CA ASN A 134 -1.91 16.69 -5.70
C ASN A 134 -1.35 16.62 -7.13
N ARG A 135 -0.02 16.68 -7.27
CA ARG A 135 0.66 16.66 -8.55
C ARG A 135 0.69 15.28 -9.23
N TYR A 136 0.62 14.23 -8.42
CA TYR A 136 0.81 12.83 -8.78
C TYR A 136 -0.56 12.16 -8.93
N TYR A 137 -0.80 11.54 -10.08
CA TYR A 137 -2.10 10.93 -10.40
C TYR A 137 -2.29 9.60 -9.69
N ASP A 138 -1.22 8.82 -9.53
CA ASP A 138 -1.18 7.63 -8.68
C ASP A 138 -1.53 7.97 -7.22
N ASP A 139 -0.90 8.98 -6.62
CA ASP A 139 -1.24 9.46 -5.26
C ASP A 139 -2.75 9.72 -5.13
N MET A 140 -3.32 10.51 -6.05
CA MET A 140 -4.75 10.85 -6.05
C MET A 140 -5.64 9.62 -6.27
N ALA A 141 -5.21 8.68 -7.12
CA ALA A 141 -5.93 7.46 -7.40
C ALA A 141 -5.95 6.51 -6.19
N TRP A 142 -4.87 6.42 -5.42
CA TRP A 142 -4.87 5.68 -4.16
C TRP A 142 -5.82 6.29 -3.14
N LEU A 143 -5.84 7.62 -3.03
CA LEU A 143 -6.71 8.27 -2.05
C LEU A 143 -8.19 8.15 -2.40
N ILE A 144 -8.57 8.31 -3.68
CA ILE A 144 -9.98 8.18 -4.06
C ILE A 144 -10.51 6.77 -3.79
N LEU A 145 -9.68 5.73 -3.96
CA LEU A 145 -10.07 4.35 -3.64
C LEU A 145 -10.36 4.19 -2.15
N ALA A 146 -9.48 4.69 -1.28
CA ALA A 146 -9.68 4.59 0.17
C ALA A 146 -10.91 5.40 0.64
N ILE A 147 -11.13 6.59 0.08
CA ILE A 147 -12.27 7.45 0.41
C ILE A 147 -13.59 6.86 -0.10
N GLU A 148 -13.62 6.37 -1.35
CA GLU A 148 -14.78 5.68 -1.92
C GLU A 148 -15.17 4.48 -1.06
N ARG A 149 -14.19 3.67 -0.62
CA ARG A 149 -14.45 2.54 0.28
C ARG A 149 -15.00 2.99 1.63
N ALA A 150 -14.47 4.08 2.20
CA ALA A 150 -15.00 4.64 3.45
C ALA A 150 -16.48 5.09 3.30
N GLU A 151 -16.83 5.70 2.17
CA GLU A 151 -18.21 6.09 1.88
C GLU A 151 -19.10 4.87 1.68
N ARG A 152 -18.71 3.93 0.81
CA ARG A 152 -19.51 2.76 0.44
C ARG A 152 -19.67 1.74 1.57
N LEU A 153 -18.59 1.43 2.29
CA LEU A 153 -18.59 0.37 3.31
C LEU A 153 -18.98 0.87 4.69
N LEU A 154 -18.68 2.14 5.00
CA LEU A 154 -18.84 2.68 6.35
C LEU A 154 -19.85 3.84 6.44
N GLY A 155 -20.34 4.36 5.32
CA GLY A 155 -21.20 5.55 5.29
C GLY A 155 -20.47 6.84 5.72
N VAL A 156 -19.14 6.85 5.71
CA VAL A 156 -18.33 7.99 6.14
C VAL A 156 -18.17 8.97 4.97
N GLN A 157 -19.01 9.99 4.93
CA GLN A 157 -18.97 11.02 3.89
C GLN A 157 -17.86 12.05 4.15
N LEU A 158 -17.02 12.30 3.14
CA LEU A 158 -15.88 13.21 3.23
C LEU A 158 -16.05 14.47 2.38
N GLY A 159 -17.29 14.94 2.25
CA GLY A 159 -17.63 16.18 1.55
C GLY A 159 -17.39 16.07 0.05
N THR A 160 -16.58 16.96 -0.52
CA THR A 160 -16.29 17.01 -1.96
C THR A 160 -15.19 16.03 -2.41
N ALA A 161 -14.60 15.26 -1.50
CA ALA A 161 -13.38 14.49 -1.75
C ALA A 161 -13.44 13.59 -2.99
N VAL A 162 -14.47 12.74 -3.10
CA VAL A 162 -14.65 11.85 -4.26
C VAL A 162 -14.84 12.67 -5.55
N GLY A 163 -15.62 13.75 -5.50
CA GLY A 163 -15.87 14.62 -6.65
C GLY A 163 -14.61 15.33 -7.15
N ASP A 164 -13.83 15.90 -6.23
CA ASP A 164 -12.59 16.63 -6.54
C ASP A 164 -11.55 15.69 -7.14
N LEU A 165 -11.34 14.52 -6.53
CA LEU A 165 -10.39 13.51 -7.02
C LEU A 165 -10.85 12.90 -8.34
N LYS A 166 -12.14 12.55 -8.49
CA LYS A 166 -12.69 12.01 -9.75
C LYS A 166 -12.45 13.00 -10.89
N SER A 167 -12.75 14.28 -10.66
CA SER A 167 -12.58 15.33 -11.65
C SER A 167 -11.12 15.50 -12.04
N ALA A 168 -10.20 15.48 -11.06
CA ALA A 168 -8.77 15.58 -11.31
C ALA A 168 -8.25 14.39 -12.13
N LEU A 169 -8.64 13.16 -11.79
CA LEU A 169 -8.22 11.95 -12.52
C LEU A 169 -8.76 11.94 -13.96
N ILE A 170 -10.04 12.25 -14.16
CA ILE A 170 -10.62 12.34 -15.52
C ILE A 170 -9.93 13.44 -16.33
N GLY A 171 -9.68 14.60 -15.73
CA GLY A 171 -8.97 15.70 -16.38
C GLY A 171 -7.52 15.37 -16.73
N GLY A 172 -6.92 14.36 -16.08
CA GLY A 172 -5.57 13.89 -16.34
C GLY A 172 -5.44 12.86 -17.46
N ILE A 173 -6.55 12.27 -17.91
CA ILE A 173 -6.51 11.31 -19.03
C ILE A 173 -6.12 12.08 -20.29
N SER A 174 -4.97 11.71 -20.86
CA SER A 174 -4.50 12.27 -22.12
C SER A 174 -5.47 11.89 -23.24
N PRO A 175 -6.06 12.84 -23.98
CA PRO A 175 -6.96 12.52 -25.09
C PRO A 175 -6.23 11.88 -26.27
N VAL A 176 -4.90 12.02 -26.34
CA VAL A 176 -4.06 11.45 -27.40
C VAL A 176 -3.61 10.03 -27.04
N VAL A 177 -3.18 9.82 -25.79
CA VAL A 177 -2.64 8.53 -25.34
C VAL A 177 -3.74 7.60 -24.82
N GLY A 178 -4.86 8.15 -24.34
CA GLY A 178 -5.97 7.39 -23.77
C GLY A 178 -5.71 6.86 -22.36
N ALA A 179 -4.65 7.33 -21.70
CA ALA A 179 -4.26 6.94 -20.35
C ALA A 179 -3.89 8.16 -19.50
N VAL A 180 -3.78 7.95 -18.19
CA VAL A 180 -3.32 8.98 -17.24
C VAL A 180 -1.80 8.85 -17.04
N PRO A 181 -1.02 9.95 -17.12
CA PRO A 181 0.41 9.91 -16.86
C PRO A 181 0.68 9.78 -15.37
N TRP A 182 1.94 9.55 -14.99
CA TRP A 182 2.36 9.47 -13.59
C TRP A 182 2.06 10.77 -12.81
N ARG A 183 2.34 11.93 -13.42
CA ARG A 183 2.13 13.25 -12.82
C ARG A 183 1.80 14.32 -13.86
N HIS A 184 1.38 15.49 -13.41
CA HIS A 184 1.09 16.61 -14.32
C HIS A 184 2.29 16.96 -15.21
N GLY A 185 2.00 17.00 -16.52
CA GLY A 185 2.93 17.38 -17.57
C GLY A 185 4.02 16.34 -17.85
N ASP A 186 3.88 15.11 -17.35
CA ASP A 186 4.82 14.02 -17.65
C ASP A 186 4.42 13.30 -18.94
N ASP A 187 5.40 12.68 -19.59
CA ASP A 187 5.21 11.77 -20.73
C ASP A 187 5.27 10.29 -20.31
N PHE A 188 5.56 10.02 -19.04
CA PHE A 188 5.58 8.66 -18.49
C PHE A 188 4.17 8.23 -18.04
N PHE A 189 3.64 7.17 -18.66
CA PHE A 189 2.35 6.54 -18.36
C PHE A 189 2.61 5.22 -17.66
N ASN A 190 2.25 5.14 -16.38
CA ASN A 190 2.60 4.00 -15.54
C ASN A 190 1.38 3.29 -14.95
N THR A 191 1.52 1.97 -14.79
CA THR A 191 0.51 1.07 -14.22
C THR A 191 -0.02 1.55 -12.86
N PRO A 192 0.81 2.09 -11.94
CA PRO A 192 0.36 2.63 -10.65
C PRO A 192 -0.57 3.84 -10.75
N ALA A 193 -0.52 4.64 -11.82
CA ALA A 193 -1.50 5.70 -12.05
C ALA A 193 -2.74 5.15 -12.78
N ILE A 194 -2.52 4.31 -13.79
CA ILE A 194 -3.56 3.81 -14.69
C ILE A 194 -4.52 2.83 -14.00
N GLY A 195 -3.98 1.80 -13.35
CA GLY A 195 -4.77 0.74 -12.73
C GLY A 195 -5.72 1.27 -11.65
N PRO A 196 -5.23 1.96 -10.61
CA PRO A 196 -6.06 2.56 -9.57
C PRO A 196 -7.08 3.57 -10.11
N THR A 197 -6.71 4.36 -11.13
CA THR A 197 -7.65 5.27 -11.80
C THR A 197 -8.76 4.47 -12.48
N GLY A 198 -8.44 3.39 -13.19
CA GLY A 198 -9.42 2.50 -13.80
C GLY A 198 -10.35 1.85 -12.78
N ILE A 199 -9.83 1.40 -11.63
CA ILE A 199 -10.63 0.83 -10.54
C ILE A 199 -11.61 1.89 -10.02
N ALA A 200 -11.12 3.11 -9.75
CA ALA A 200 -11.97 4.21 -9.31
C ALA A 200 -13.05 4.55 -10.35
N MET A 201 -12.69 4.62 -11.64
CA MET A 201 -13.66 4.85 -12.72
C MET A 201 -14.72 3.75 -12.76
N THR A 202 -14.34 2.49 -12.60
CA THR A 202 -15.25 1.35 -12.58
C THR A 202 -16.25 1.45 -11.41
N ARG A 203 -15.75 1.75 -10.20
CA ARG A 203 -16.59 1.92 -9.01
C ARG A 203 -17.52 3.13 -9.10
N LEU A 204 -17.10 4.19 -9.79
CA LEU A 204 -17.85 5.45 -9.96
C LEU A 204 -18.72 5.48 -11.23
N GLY A 205 -18.91 4.33 -11.91
CA GLY A 205 -19.81 4.17 -13.06
C GLY A 205 -19.26 4.62 -14.41
N GLU A 206 -17.98 5.00 -14.49
CA GLU A 206 -17.30 5.45 -15.71
C GLU A 206 -16.75 4.26 -16.53
N LEU A 207 -17.60 3.26 -16.81
CA LEU A 207 -17.19 1.96 -17.37
C LEU A 207 -16.42 2.06 -18.70
N SER A 208 -16.81 2.99 -19.57
CA SER A 208 -16.12 3.21 -20.85
C SER A 208 -14.67 3.66 -20.66
N ARG A 209 -14.43 4.61 -19.74
CA ARG A 209 -13.08 5.08 -19.40
C ARG A 209 -12.28 3.98 -18.71
N ALA A 210 -12.89 3.24 -17.80
CA ALA A 210 -12.23 2.11 -17.15
C ALA A 210 -11.79 1.04 -18.15
N GLY A 211 -12.65 0.66 -19.10
CA GLY A 211 -12.31 -0.28 -20.17
C GLY A 211 -11.16 0.22 -21.04
N GLN A 212 -11.14 1.51 -21.39
CA GLN A 212 -10.03 2.12 -22.12
C GLN A 212 -8.70 1.99 -21.36
N LEU A 213 -8.70 2.24 -20.05
CA LEU A 213 -7.50 2.10 -19.22
C LEU A 213 -7.05 0.64 -19.09
N ALA A 214 -7.98 -0.30 -18.94
CA ALA A 214 -7.68 -1.73 -18.92
C ALA A 214 -7.07 -2.20 -20.24
N ASP A 215 -7.63 -1.78 -21.37
CA ASP A 215 -7.08 -2.08 -22.69
C ASP A 215 -5.71 -1.43 -22.92
N PHE A 216 -5.45 -0.25 -22.36
CA PHE A 216 -4.12 0.35 -22.38
C PHE A 216 -3.11 -0.52 -21.62
N LEU A 217 -3.42 -0.95 -20.39
CA LEU A 217 -2.55 -1.86 -19.63
C LEU A 217 -2.28 -3.14 -20.43
N ARG A 218 -3.33 -3.74 -21.00
CA ARG A 218 -3.24 -4.98 -21.75
C ARG A 218 -2.41 -4.87 -23.03
N THR A 219 -2.57 -3.78 -23.78
CA THR A 219 -1.98 -3.64 -25.13
C THR A 219 -0.61 -2.98 -25.12
N ARG A 220 -0.33 -2.13 -24.12
CA ARG A 220 0.91 -1.34 -24.04
C ARG A 220 1.85 -1.83 -22.95
N LEU A 221 1.34 -2.38 -21.85
CA LEU A 221 2.12 -2.68 -20.66
C LEU A 221 2.13 -4.15 -20.27
N CYS A 222 1.40 -5.03 -20.98
CA CYS A 222 1.55 -6.47 -20.81
C CYS A 222 2.82 -6.96 -21.51
N ASP A 223 3.70 -7.60 -20.76
CA ASP A 223 4.90 -8.24 -21.28
C ASP A 223 4.56 -9.63 -21.84
N ALA A 224 4.77 -9.83 -23.14
CA ALA A 224 4.38 -11.06 -23.83
C ALA A 224 5.14 -12.31 -23.34
N ASP A 225 6.36 -12.15 -22.80
CA ASP A 225 7.20 -13.27 -22.37
C ASP A 225 6.86 -13.78 -20.96
N SER A 226 6.51 -12.85 -20.07
CA SER A 226 6.17 -13.17 -18.68
C SER A 226 4.68 -13.23 -18.39
N GLY A 227 3.84 -12.61 -19.23
CA GLY A 227 2.42 -12.38 -18.94
C GLY A 227 2.18 -11.34 -17.84
N LEU A 228 3.24 -10.70 -17.32
CA LEU A 228 3.14 -9.69 -16.28
C LEU A 228 2.92 -8.29 -16.85
N THR A 229 2.35 -7.42 -16.05
CA THR A 229 2.19 -6.00 -16.33
C THR A 229 3.44 -5.23 -15.90
N LEU A 230 4.02 -4.50 -16.84
CA LEU A 230 5.20 -3.65 -16.68
C LEU A 230 4.89 -2.38 -15.90
N ASP A 231 5.92 -1.70 -15.42
CA ASP A 231 5.78 -0.46 -14.65
C ASP A 231 5.18 0.67 -15.49
N GLY A 232 5.68 0.92 -16.70
CA GLY A 232 5.17 2.01 -17.52
C GLY A 232 5.86 2.20 -18.86
N VAL A 233 5.46 3.24 -19.58
CA VAL A 233 5.93 3.59 -20.92
C VAL A 233 6.00 5.09 -21.09
N HIS A 234 7.03 5.61 -21.76
CA HIS A 234 7.05 7.00 -22.20
C HIS A 234 6.27 7.15 -23.52
N GLU A 235 5.29 8.06 -23.55
CA GLU A 235 4.50 8.39 -24.73
C GLU A 235 4.43 9.90 -25.02
N PRO A 236 4.62 10.33 -26.29
CA PRO A 236 4.88 9.49 -27.46
C PRO A 236 6.33 8.98 -27.50
N GLY A 237 6.54 7.68 -27.69
CA GLY A 237 7.90 7.13 -27.85
C GLY A 237 8.02 5.64 -27.64
N GLY A 238 7.09 5.02 -26.91
CA GLY A 238 7.05 3.58 -26.67
C GLY A 238 8.22 3.03 -25.86
N LEU A 239 8.98 3.88 -25.16
CA LEU A 239 10.09 3.42 -24.32
C LEU A 239 9.54 2.81 -23.03
N LEU A 240 9.58 1.48 -22.94
CA LEU A 240 9.06 0.71 -21.82
C LEU A 240 10.03 0.70 -20.64
N ASN A 241 9.51 1.01 -19.45
CA ASN A 241 10.12 0.57 -18.20
C ASN A 241 9.70 -0.88 -17.96
N ARG A 242 10.62 -1.81 -18.20
CA ARG A 242 10.38 -3.26 -18.12
C ARG A 242 10.41 -3.82 -16.70
N THR A 243 10.51 -2.96 -15.69
CA THR A 243 10.49 -3.40 -14.29
C THR A 243 9.14 -4.01 -13.96
N THR A 244 9.15 -5.17 -13.30
CA THR A 244 7.96 -5.85 -12.82
C THR A 244 7.85 -5.70 -11.30
N HIS A 245 6.71 -5.18 -10.86
CA HIS A 245 6.42 -4.98 -9.45
C HIS A 245 5.11 -5.65 -9.06
N THR A 246 5.01 -6.15 -7.84
CA THR A 246 3.83 -6.90 -7.35
C THR A 246 2.55 -6.06 -7.40
N TYR A 247 2.60 -4.79 -6.99
CA TYR A 247 1.44 -3.88 -7.05
C TYR A 247 0.95 -3.58 -8.47
N CYS A 248 1.82 -3.55 -9.49
CA CYS A 248 1.39 -3.40 -10.89
C CYS A 248 0.47 -4.56 -11.30
N GLN A 249 0.77 -5.77 -10.80
CA GLN A 249 -0.08 -6.93 -11.05
C GLN A 249 -1.38 -6.79 -10.26
N GLY A 250 -1.28 -6.43 -8.98
CA GLY A 250 -2.43 -6.20 -8.10
C GLY A 250 -3.46 -5.26 -8.70
N VAL A 251 -3.06 -4.05 -9.12
CA VAL A 251 -4.02 -3.07 -9.67
C VAL A 251 -4.60 -3.50 -11.03
N THR A 252 -3.85 -4.27 -11.81
CA THR A 252 -4.35 -4.81 -13.09
C THR A 252 -5.37 -5.91 -12.84
N ILE A 253 -5.09 -6.82 -11.90
CA ILE A 253 -6.04 -7.83 -11.41
C ILE A 253 -7.30 -7.15 -10.86
N GLY A 254 -7.13 -6.12 -10.03
CA GLY A 254 -8.26 -5.38 -9.43
C GLY A 254 -9.14 -4.70 -10.47
N LEU A 255 -8.53 -4.02 -11.45
CA LEU A 255 -9.27 -3.37 -12.54
C LEU A 255 -10.07 -4.39 -13.37
N GLU A 256 -9.42 -5.45 -13.81
CA GLU A 256 -10.06 -6.50 -14.61
C GLU A 256 -11.16 -7.22 -13.81
N THR A 257 -10.97 -7.43 -12.50
CA THR A 257 -11.97 -8.01 -11.60
C THR A 257 -13.23 -7.13 -11.46
N GLU A 258 -13.04 -5.82 -11.27
CA GLU A 258 -14.14 -4.87 -11.12
C GLU A 258 -14.93 -4.73 -12.43
N LEU A 259 -14.25 -4.79 -13.58
CA LEU A 259 -14.86 -4.80 -14.90
C LEU A 259 -15.60 -6.11 -15.18
N ALA A 260 -15.01 -7.27 -14.87
CA ALA A 260 -15.66 -8.57 -14.99
C ALA A 260 -16.99 -8.60 -14.23
N THR A 261 -16.97 -8.14 -12.97
CA THR A 261 -18.15 -8.13 -12.08
C THR A 261 -19.27 -7.22 -12.59
N ARG A 262 -18.95 -6.06 -13.18
CA ARG A 262 -19.96 -5.07 -13.63
C ARG A 262 -20.45 -5.27 -15.05
N THR A 263 -19.62 -5.84 -15.93
CA THR A 263 -19.97 -6.01 -17.35
C THR A 263 -20.42 -7.43 -17.69
N GLY A 264 -20.09 -8.41 -16.84
CA GLY A 264 -20.32 -9.82 -17.13
C GLY A 264 -19.46 -10.38 -18.28
N GLY A 265 -18.48 -9.61 -18.76
CA GLY A 265 -17.63 -10.02 -19.88
C GLY A 265 -16.66 -11.13 -19.48
N SER A 266 -16.82 -12.33 -20.06
CA SER A 266 -15.93 -13.48 -19.83
C SER A 266 -14.47 -13.20 -20.19
N GLY A 267 -14.24 -12.25 -21.10
CA GLY A 267 -12.90 -11.79 -21.47
C GLY A 267 -12.11 -11.30 -20.26
N HIS A 268 -12.70 -10.44 -19.42
CA HIS A 268 -12.07 -9.87 -18.23
C HIS A 268 -11.69 -10.94 -17.20
N HIS A 269 -12.61 -11.89 -16.95
CA HIS A 269 -12.35 -13.03 -16.07
C HIS A 269 -11.14 -13.86 -16.53
N PHE A 270 -11.05 -14.15 -17.83
CA PHE A 270 -9.90 -14.86 -18.40
C PHE A 270 -8.59 -14.07 -18.19
N ARG A 271 -8.60 -12.74 -18.38
CA ARG A 271 -7.41 -11.90 -18.15
C ARG A 271 -6.94 -11.96 -16.69
N VAL A 272 -7.88 -12.00 -15.74
CA VAL A 272 -7.56 -12.13 -14.31
C VAL A 272 -6.86 -13.46 -14.06
N SER A 273 -7.45 -14.58 -14.48
CA SER A 273 -6.87 -15.90 -14.23
C SER A 273 -5.49 -16.08 -14.88
N GLU A 274 -5.28 -15.56 -16.10
CA GLU A 274 -3.95 -15.56 -16.74
C GLU A 274 -2.92 -14.78 -15.90
N LEU A 275 -3.28 -13.58 -15.43
CA LEU A 275 -2.36 -12.73 -14.68
C LEU A 275 -2.10 -13.24 -13.26
N VAL A 276 -3.09 -13.87 -12.62
CA VAL A 276 -2.92 -14.54 -11.32
C VAL A 276 -1.92 -15.70 -11.46
N ALA A 277 -2.08 -16.56 -12.48
CA ALA A 277 -1.16 -17.67 -12.73
C ALA A 277 0.27 -17.19 -13.05
N ALA A 278 0.42 -16.14 -13.87
CA ALA A 278 1.73 -15.54 -14.14
C ALA A 278 2.37 -14.94 -12.88
N THR A 279 1.55 -14.33 -12.01
CA THR A 279 2.00 -13.77 -10.73
C THR A 279 2.45 -14.88 -9.78
N GLU A 280 1.72 -15.99 -9.70
CA GLU A 280 2.10 -17.18 -8.93
C GLU A 280 3.49 -17.68 -9.37
N ASP A 281 3.67 -17.93 -10.67
CA ASP A 281 4.90 -18.50 -11.24
C ASP A 281 6.12 -17.59 -11.06
N ARG A 282 5.94 -16.27 -11.23
CA ARG A 282 7.06 -15.32 -11.37
C ARG A 282 7.31 -14.44 -10.16
N LEU A 283 6.30 -14.21 -9.32
CA LEU A 283 6.34 -13.24 -8.23
C LEU A 283 5.95 -13.86 -6.88
N THR A 284 6.03 -15.19 -6.76
CA THR A 284 5.96 -15.88 -5.47
C THR A 284 7.18 -16.79 -5.25
N GLU A 285 7.48 -17.04 -3.98
CA GLU A 285 8.43 -18.06 -3.55
C GLU A 285 7.68 -19.07 -2.68
N SER A 286 7.48 -20.29 -3.20
CA SER A 286 6.66 -21.33 -2.55
C SER A 286 5.24 -20.84 -2.20
N GLY A 287 4.61 -20.06 -3.09
CA GLY A 287 3.26 -19.50 -2.89
C GLY A 287 3.20 -18.26 -1.98
N VAL A 288 4.33 -17.80 -1.44
CA VAL A 288 4.43 -16.54 -0.68
C VAL A 288 4.80 -15.40 -1.63
N ILE A 289 4.08 -14.28 -1.58
CA ILE A 289 4.41 -13.09 -2.40
C ILE A 289 5.88 -12.70 -2.21
N ALA A 290 6.59 -12.49 -3.32
CA ALA A 290 8.00 -12.16 -3.33
C ALA A 290 8.31 -10.89 -2.54
N GLY A 291 9.36 -10.96 -1.73
CA GLY A 291 9.79 -9.87 -0.85
C GLY A 291 10.13 -8.58 -1.61
N ALA A 292 9.86 -7.45 -0.97
CA ALA A 292 10.18 -6.12 -1.48
C ALA A 292 11.41 -5.53 -0.76
N ALA A 293 11.77 -4.30 -1.09
CA ALA A 293 12.65 -3.51 -0.25
C ALA A 293 11.82 -2.67 0.75
N ALA A 294 12.51 -1.86 1.56
CA ALA A 294 11.89 -0.86 2.42
C ALA A 294 11.35 0.32 1.57
N ASP A 295 11.01 1.43 2.21
CA ASP A 295 10.50 2.64 1.57
C ASP A 295 9.23 2.34 0.76
N ASP A 296 9.02 3.02 -0.37
CA ASP A 296 7.81 2.89 -1.20
C ASP A 296 7.49 1.43 -1.58
N SER A 297 8.51 0.63 -1.90
CA SER A 297 8.32 -0.77 -2.31
C SER A 297 7.73 -1.65 -1.22
N GLY A 298 7.83 -1.22 0.06
CA GLY A 298 7.27 -1.94 1.19
C GLY A 298 5.75 -2.10 1.10
N LEU A 299 5.03 -1.25 0.38
CA LEU A 299 3.58 -1.33 0.17
C LEU A 299 3.15 -2.29 -0.95
N PHE A 300 4.09 -2.71 -1.82
CA PHE A 300 3.70 -3.34 -3.07
C PHE A 300 3.08 -4.73 -2.86
N MET A 301 3.59 -5.50 -1.89
CA MET A 301 3.09 -6.83 -1.56
C MET A 301 1.66 -6.79 -1.02
N GLY A 302 1.34 -5.82 -0.15
CA GLY A 302 0.00 -5.66 0.40
C GLY A 302 -1.02 -5.30 -0.67
N ILE A 303 -0.66 -4.40 -1.59
CA ILE A 303 -1.53 -4.01 -2.71
C ILE A 303 -1.86 -5.22 -3.58
N LEU A 304 -0.87 -6.06 -3.88
CA LEU A 304 -1.12 -7.32 -4.58
C LEU A 304 -2.08 -8.22 -3.79
N ALA A 305 -1.81 -8.43 -2.50
CA ALA A 305 -2.65 -9.28 -1.64
C ALA A 305 -4.11 -8.80 -1.59
N ARG A 306 -4.36 -7.49 -1.52
CA ARG A 306 -5.72 -6.93 -1.55
C ARG A 306 -6.46 -7.37 -2.81
N TYR A 307 -5.86 -7.18 -3.98
CA TYR A 307 -6.54 -7.43 -5.24
C TYR A 307 -6.61 -8.91 -5.61
N LEU A 308 -5.69 -9.74 -5.12
CA LEU A 308 -5.85 -11.20 -5.14
C LEU A 308 -7.06 -11.63 -4.33
N ALA A 309 -7.24 -11.08 -3.13
CA ALA A 309 -8.44 -11.37 -2.33
C ALA A 309 -9.72 -10.87 -3.00
N GLU A 310 -9.71 -9.69 -3.64
CA GLU A 310 -10.85 -9.21 -4.43
C GLU A 310 -11.18 -10.18 -5.59
N ALA A 311 -10.18 -10.68 -6.33
CA ALA A 311 -10.38 -11.66 -7.40
C ALA A 311 -10.94 -12.99 -6.87
N ALA A 312 -10.40 -13.50 -5.76
CA ALA A 312 -10.90 -14.71 -5.12
C ALA A 312 -12.38 -14.57 -4.67
N LEU A 313 -12.72 -13.46 -4.01
CA LEU A 313 -14.08 -13.20 -3.53
C LEU A 313 -15.09 -12.98 -4.66
N ALA A 314 -14.72 -12.21 -5.68
CA ALA A 314 -15.64 -11.80 -6.73
C ALA A 314 -15.78 -12.84 -7.85
N LEU A 315 -14.69 -13.53 -8.18
CA LEU A 315 -14.61 -14.44 -9.34
C LEU A 315 -14.37 -15.90 -8.95
N GLY A 316 -14.14 -16.21 -7.67
CA GLY A 316 -13.85 -17.57 -7.21
C GLY A 316 -12.46 -18.07 -7.65
N ASP A 317 -11.50 -17.16 -7.86
CA ASP A 317 -10.13 -17.53 -8.24
C ASP A 317 -9.39 -18.20 -7.06
N VAL A 318 -9.23 -19.51 -7.15
CA VAL A 318 -8.65 -20.34 -6.09
C VAL A 318 -7.14 -20.12 -5.91
N ILE A 319 -6.41 -19.83 -6.98
CA ILE A 319 -4.97 -19.58 -6.92
C ILE A 319 -4.74 -18.26 -6.18
N ALA A 320 -5.56 -17.24 -6.46
CA ALA A 320 -5.49 -15.98 -5.76
C ALA A 320 -5.74 -16.13 -4.25
N ALA A 321 -6.71 -16.95 -3.83
CA ALA A 321 -6.96 -17.27 -2.43
C ALA A 321 -5.76 -17.98 -1.78
N ASP A 322 -5.22 -19.00 -2.44
CA ASP A 322 -4.08 -19.79 -1.93
C ASP A 322 -2.82 -18.94 -1.71
N ILE A 323 -2.52 -18.00 -2.62
CA ILE A 323 -1.40 -17.06 -2.45
C ILE A 323 -1.61 -16.18 -1.22
N VAL A 324 -2.83 -15.65 -1.02
CA VAL A 324 -3.15 -14.81 0.15
C VAL A 324 -3.00 -15.59 1.45
N HIS A 325 -3.59 -16.77 1.55
CA HIS A 325 -3.49 -17.62 2.74
C HIS A 325 -2.05 -18.02 3.06
N THR A 326 -1.31 -18.44 2.03
CA THR A 326 0.09 -18.88 2.17
C THR A 326 0.97 -17.72 2.62
N SER A 327 0.78 -16.55 2.01
CA SER A 327 1.50 -15.33 2.39
C SER A 327 1.15 -14.87 3.81
N ALA A 328 -0.14 -14.87 4.19
CA ALA A 328 -0.59 -14.45 5.50
C ALA A 328 -0.06 -15.35 6.62
N ARG A 329 -0.05 -16.67 6.38
CA ARG A 329 0.58 -17.63 7.28
C ARG A 329 2.07 -17.36 7.42
N ALA A 330 2.80 -17.21 6.31
CA ALA A 330 4.24 -16.96 6.33
C ALA A 330 4.59 -15.64 7.02
N ALA A 331 3.89 -14.55 6.70
CA ALA A 331 4.07 -13.25 7.33
C ALA A 331 3.83 -13.30 8.85
N TRP A 332 2.83 -14.07 9.28
CA TRP A 332 2.55 -14.29 10.69
C TRP A 332 3.64 -15.11 11.36
N GLU A 333 4.00 -16.27 10.82
CA GLU A 333 5.00 -17.18 11.40
C GLU A 333 6.39 -16.53 11.50
N HIS A 334 6.73 -15.67 10.55
CA HIS A 334 8.05 -15.02 10.47
C HIS A 334 8.11 -13.60 11.07
N ARG A 335 7.03 -13.12 11.68
CA ARG A 335 7.02 -11.80 12.35
C ARG A 335 7.98 -11.76 13.54
N GLY A 336 8.54 -10.57 13.79
CA GLY A 336 9.17 -10.24 15.06
C GLY A 336 8.12 -9.80 16.07
N GLU A 337 8.50 -9.73 17.35
CA GLU A 337 7.65 -9.20 18.40
C GLU A 337 8.36 -8.08 19.14
N VAL A 338 7.63 -6.98 19.38
CA VAL A 338 8.10 -5.86 20.19
C VAL A 338 7.01 -5.38 21.13
N ASP A 339 7.30 -5.43 22.42
CA ASP A 339 6.37 -5.08 23.50
C ASP A 339 5.00 -5.79 23.34
N GLY A 340 5.02 -7.08 22.95
CA GLY A 340 3.83 -7.92 22.77
C GLY A 340 3.03 -7.69 21.49
N LEU A 341 3.54 -6.87 20.55
CA LEU A 341 2.86 -6.56 19.30
C LEU A 341 3.71 -6.98 18.08
N PRO A 342 3.09 -7.47 16.99
CA PRO A 342 3.82 -7.99 15.82
C PRO A 342 4.60 -6.91 15.08
N LEU A 343 5.77 -7.25 14.55
CA LEU A 343 6.58 -6.42 13.65
C LEU A 343 6.92 -7.23 12.40
N PHE A 344 6.51 -6.74 11.23
CA PHE A 344 6.63 -7.49 9.98
C PHE A 344 7.87 -7.10 9.18
N GLY A 345 8.35 -8.05 8.37
CA GLY A 345 9.52 -7.89 7.52
C GLY A 345 9.18 -7.51 6.09
N MET A 346 10.23 -7.18 5.33
CA MET A 346 10.13 -6.87 3.89
C MET A 346 9.94 -8.12 3.02
N ASP A 347 10.23 -9.29 3.58
CA ASP A 347 10.19 -10.60 2.94
C ASP A 347 9.52 -11.60 3.87
N TRP A 348 8.31 -12.04 3.54
CA TRP A 348 7.51 -12.92 4.41
C TRP A 348 8.01 -14.36 4.46
N THR A 349 8.99 -14.74 3.63
CA THR A 349 9.60 -16.09 3.64
C THR A 349 10.65 -16.26 4.73
N ARG A 350 11.08 -15.16 5.36
CA ARG A 350 12.22 -15.14 6.29
C ARG A 350 11.84 -14.54 7.63
N PRO A 351 12.35 -15.06 8.75
CA PRO A 351 12.10 -14.49 10.07
C PRO A 351 12.65 -13.06 10.19
N VAL A 352 11.90 -12.18 10.85
CA VAL A 352 12.39 -10.88 11.32
C VAL A 352 13.28 -11.11 12.54
N VAL A 353 14.58 -10.99 12.33
CA VAL A 353 15.58 -11.05 13.42
C VAL A 353 15.93 -9.62 13.81
N ALA A 354 15.58 -9.23 15.03
CA ALA A 354 16.03 -7.97 15.62
C ALA A 354 17.18 -8.25 16.59
N ASP A 355 18.39 -7.79 16.27
CA ASP A 355 19.39 -7.56 17.31
C ASP A 355 18.99 -6.27 18.05
N PRO A 356 18.90 -6.26 19.40
CA PRO A 356 18.59 -5.07 20.21
C PRO A 356 19.41 -3.82 19.86
N ARG A 357 20.58 -3.98 19.22
CA ARG A 357 21.46 -2.89 18.78
C ARG A 357 21.09 -2.32 17.41
N THR A 358 20.33 -3.04 16.58
CA THR A 358 20.02 -2.66 15.18
C THR A 358 18.91 -1.62 15.09
N VAL A 359 17.96 -1.64 16.04
CA VAL A 359 16.81 -0.71 16.08
C VAL A 359 17.24 0.75 16.34
N VAL A 360 18.47 0.94 16.85
CA VAL A 360 19.08 2.24 17.13
C VAL A 360 20.04 2.69 16.00
N ARG A 361 20.42 1.81 15.08
CA ARG A 361 21.49 2.03 14.09
C ARG A 361 21.08 1.61 12.67
N HIS A 362 20.16 2.35 12.06
CA HIS A 362 20.00 2.32 10.59
C HIS A 362 20.62 3.57 9.94
N THR A 363 21.94 3.70 10.11
CA THR A 363 22.83 4.55 9.31
C THR A 363 24.20 3.88 9.14
N ALA A 364 24.30 2.69 8.54
CA ALA A 364 25.54 2.23 7.92
C ALA A 364 25.37 0.97 7.07
N SER A 365 26.03 1.02 5.91
CA SER A 365 26.26 -0.05 4.94
C SER A 365 27.11 -1.19 5.53
N ALA A 366 26.68 -2.44 5.36
CA ALA A 366 27.57 -3.59 5.22
C ALA A 366 26.89 -4.66 4.36
N ALA A 367 27.66 -5.19 3.39
CA ALA A 367 27.25 -6.23 2.47
C ALA A 367 27.43 -7.61 3.12
N ASP A 368 26.41 -8.06 3.85
CA ASP A 368 26.10 -9.47 4.05
C ASP A 368 24.66 -9.56 4.57
N ARG A 369 23.77 -10.18 3.78
CA ARG A 369 22.31 -10.34 4.01
C ARG A 369 21.62 -9.13 4.64
N ARG A 370 20.95 -8.31 3.81
CA ARG A 370 20.07 -7.26 4.34
C ARG A 370 19.15 -7.85 5.42
N PRO A 371 19.12 -7.27 6.64
CA PRO A 371 18.22 -7.73 7.67
C PRO A 371 16.79 -7.62 7.15
N ASN A 372 15.98 -8.65 7.39
CA ASN A 372 14.56 -8.62 7.03
C ASN A 372 13.73 -7.70 7.95
N LEU A 373 14.41 -6.94 8.80
CA LEU A 373 13.84 -5.93 9.67
C LEU A 373 13.63 -4.65 8.87
N SER A 374 12.40 -4.15 8.85
CA SER A 374 12.10 -2.78 8.44
C SER A 374 11.12 -2.16 9.42
N CYS A 375 11.40 -0.91 9.79
CA CYS A 375 10.50 -0.13 10.61
C CYS A 375 9.70 0.89 9.83
N ASP A 376 9.72 0.81 8.50
CA ASP A 376 8.95 1.71 7.64
C ASP A 376 7.46 1.38 7.71
N LEU A 377 6.64 2.43 7.74
CA LEU A 377 5.19 2.31 7.77
C LEU A 377 4.69 1.50 6.57
N SER A 378 5.28 1.67 5.39
CA SER A 378 4.89 0.98 4.17
C SER A 378 4.92 -0.56 4.31
N VAL A 379 5.99 -1.09 4.89
CA VAL A 379 6.16 -2.54 5.15
C VAL A 379 5.11 -3.04 6.14
N GLN A 380 4.84 -2.28 7.19
CA GLN A 380 3.84 -2.67 8.18
C GLN A 380 2.41 -2.59 7.61
N LEU A 381 2.11 -1.59 6.78
CA LEU A 381 0.83 -1.47 6.09
C LEU A 381 0.60 -2.66 5.14
N SER A 382 1.63 -3.13 4.42
CA SER A 382 1.48 -4.31 3.57
C SER A 382 1.04 -5.54 4.34
N ALA A 383 1.66 -5.80 5.50
CA ALA A 383 1.31 -6.95 6.32
C ALA A 383 -0.09 -6.80 6.94
N TRP A 384 -0.48 -5.59 7.36
CA TRP A 384 -1.85 -5.37 7.85
C TRP A 384 -2.88 -5.59 6.75
N MET A 385 -2.64 -5.04 5.55
CA MET A 385 -3.50 -5.24 4.39
C MET A 385 -3.65 -6.73 4.05
N LEU A 386 -2.56 -7.49 4.07
CA LEU A 386 -2.56 -8.94 3.86
C LEU A 386 -3.41 -9.68 4.91
N LEU A 387 -3.27 -9.34 6.20
CA LEU A 387 -3.99 -10.04 7.27
C LEU A 387 -5.48 -9.70 7.28
N GLU A 388 -5.87 -8.48 6.91
CA GLU A 388 -7.27 -8.13 6.68
C GLU A 388 -7.84 -8.87 5.45
N ALA A 389 -7.05 -9.03 4.39
CA ALA A 389 -7.43 -9.79 3.19
C ALA A 389 -7.64 -11.29 3.49
N ASP A 390 -6.71 -11.92 4.23
CA ASP A 390 -6.81 -13.32 4.69
C ASP A 390 -8.04 -13.54 5.57
N TYR A 391 -8.34 -12.60 6.47
CA TYR A 391 -9.55 -12.65 7.28
C TYR A 391 -10.81 -12.57 6.41
N GLN A 392 -10.87 -11.67 5.42
CA GLN A 392 -12.04 -11.51 4.56
C GLN A 392 -12.35 -12.78 3.76
N LEU A 393 -11.34 -13.47 3.23
CA LEU A 393 -11.51 -14.75 2.53
C LEU A 393 -12.15 -15.81 3.43
N ILE A 394 -11.62 -15.96 4.65
CA ILE A 394 -12.10 -16.98 5.57
C ILE A 394 -13.48 -16.66 6.13
N ALA A 395 -13.78 -15.38 6.38
CA ALA A 395 -15.11 -14.93 6.74
C ALA A 395 -16.14 -15.21 5.63
N ALA A 396 -15.71 -15.27 4.36
CA ALA A 396 -16.53 -15.66 3.22
C ALA A 396 -16.56 -17.18 2.96
N GLY A 397 -15.80 -17.99 3.73
CA GLY A 397 -15.74 -19.44 3.60
C GLY A 397 -14.81 -19.95 2.50
N LEU A 398 -13.85 -19.12 2.07
CA LEU A 398 -12.78 -19.48 1.12
C LEU A 398 -11.51 -19.94 1.85
#